data_AF-A0A3R6SA13-F1
#
_entry.id   AF-A0A3R6SA13-F1
#
_cell.length_a   1.000
_cell.length_b   1.000
_cell.length_c   1.000
_cell.angle_alpha   90.00
_cell.angle_beta   90.00
_cell.angle_gamma   90.00
#
_symmetry.space_group_name_H-M   'P 1'
#
loop_
_entity.id
_entity.type
_entity.pdbx_description
1 polymer ?
#
loop_
_entity_poly.entity_id
_entity_poly.type
_entity_poly.pdbx_seq_one_letter_code
_entity_poly.pdbx_strand_id
1 'polypeptide(L)'
;MTGLNWYLYSYVGYLMMLPFMRLLVKHMSIDDMKLFVILSAILYAAGGILIPFSNYTENFTGFFRIYNASWASDCWNFVFPILGYIFVQFAEREDIGISRKKIFYLLSLSTIVSIAICMQLMNYDINVNSGQNLEMIRQHAILLPSCFLFFALYCIFSKKQVTEKKGKILTEMSASVFGIFLIETHTVYSLKIYEAVTVLIPNAGLYLCSIVSIMAQVVLYGLVIFVLRRIPIVRKVL
;
A
#
# COMPACT_ATOMS: atom_id res chain seq x y z
N MET A 1 -4.32 19.44 14.79
CA MET A 1 -3.11 19.33 13.93
C MET A 1 -2.03 18.44 14.58
N THR A 2 -2.35 17.22 15.03
CA THR A 2 -1.40 16.38 15.79
C THR A 2 -1.30 14.93 15.26
N GLY A 3 -2.00 14.60 14.17
CA GLY A 3 -2.08 13.23 13.65
C GLY A 3 -1.18 12.90 12.46
N LEU A 4 -0.54 13.88 11.80
CA LEU A 4 -0.01 13.68 10.43
C LEU A 4 1.43 13.18 10.31
N ASN A 5 2.17 13.05 11.43
CA ASN A 5 3.54 12.51 11.42
C ASN A 5 3.58 10.98 11.45
N TRP A 6 2.44 10.29 11.54
CA TRP A 6 2.40 8.83 11.66
C TRP A 6 3.13 8.13 10.51
N TYR A 7 2.96 8.62 9.27
CA TYR A 7 3.60 8.02 8.10
C TYR A 7 5.11 8.32 8.07
N LEU A 8 5.55 9.50 8.54
CA LEU A 8 6.97 9.80 8.71
C LEU A 8 7.60 8.83 9.73
N TYR A 9 6.96 8.62 10.88
CA TYR A 9 7.42 7.67 11.89
C TYR A 9 7.39 6.22 11.39
N SER A 10 6.35 5.87 10.63
CA SER A 10 6.20 4.59 9.93
C SER A 10 7.35 4.34 8.95
N TYR A 11 7.74 5.36 8.18
CA TYR A 11 8.86 5.31 7.24
C TYR A 11 10.22 5.21 7.95
N VAL A 12 10.46 5.99 9.00
CA VAL A 12 11.68 5.88 9.81
C VAL A 12 11.75 4.49 10.47
N GLY A 13 10.63 4.01 11.00
CA GLY A 13 10.48 2.65 11.54
C GLY A 13 10.83 1.58 10.51
N TYR A 14 10.30 1.70 9.28
CA TYR A 14 10.65 0.84 8.16
C TYR A 14 12.17 0.79 7.91
N LEU A 15 12.81 1.96 7.82
CA LEU A 15 14.26 2.06 7.59
C LEU A 15 15.07 1.41 8.71
N MET A 16 14.66 1.59 9.97
CA MET A 16 15.29 0.95 11.13
C MET A 16 15.10 -0.57 11.13
N MET A 17 13.95 -1.06 10.69
CA MET A 17 13.65 -2.51 10.59
C MET A 17 14.35 -3.17 9.39
N LEU A 18 14.77 -2.41 8.38
CA LEU A 18 15.28 -2.93 7.13
C LEU A 18 16.45 -3.93 7.27
N PRO A 19 17.46 -3.70 8.13
CA PRO A 19 18.54 -4.68 8.36
C PRO A 19 18.01 -6.01 8.91
N PHE A 20 17.04 -5.96 9.82
CA PHE A 20 16.42 -7.15 10.42
C PHE A 20 15.57 -7.91 9.42
N MET A 21 14.76 -7.20 8.62
CA MET A 21 13.97 -7.81 7.55
C MET A 21 14.87 -8.51 6.52
N ARG A 22 15.98 -7.89 6.13
CA ARG A 22 16.98 -8.52 5.24
C ARG A 22 17.56 -9.78 5.85
N LEU A 23 17.91 -9.76 7.13
CA LEU A 23 18.42 -10.94 7.82
C LEU A 23 17.39 -12.06 7.88
N LEU A 24 16.14 -11.73 8.18
CA LEU A 24 15.02 -12.68 8.24
C LEU A 24 14.82 -13.39 6.90
N VAL A 25 14.57 -12.63 5.83
CA VAL A 25 14.24 -13.22 4.51
C VAL A 25 15.42 -13.98 3.90
N LYS A 26 16.66 -13.65 4.29
CA LYS A 26 17.86 -14.39 3.86
C LYS A 26 17.92 -15.81 4.44
N HIS A 27 17.36 -16.02 5.64
CA HIS A 27 17.37 -17.31 6.32
C HIS A 27 16.05 -18.08 6.18
N MET A 28 15.03 -17.50 5.53
CA MET A 28 13.79 -18.20 5.24
C MET A 28 14.00 -19.26 4.16
N SER A 29 13.56 -20.49 4.44
CA SER A 29 13.39 -21.51 3.42
C SER A 29 12.19 -21.17 2.53
N ILE A 30 12.06 -21.87 1.39
CA ILE A 30 10.92 -21.70 0.49
C ILE A 30 9.60 -22.04 1.20
N ASP A 31 9.60 -23.04 2.07
CA ASP A 31 8.39 -23.43 2.81
C ASP A 31 8.03 -22.41 3.89
N ASP A 32 9.02 -21.78 4.54
CA ASP A 32 8.78 -20.64 5.43
C ASP A 32 8.16 -19.46 4.68
N MET A 33 8.63 -19.19 3.45
CA MET A 33 8.07 -18.13 2.60
C MET A 33 6.62 -18.43 2.19
N LYS A 34 6.30 -19.68 1.82
CA LYS A 34 4.92 -20.09 1.51
C LYS A 34 4.02 -19.94 2.74
N LEU A 35 4.50 -20.41 3.90
CA LEU A 35 3.79 -20.30 5.16
C LEU A 35 3.51 -18.84 5.51
N PHE A 36 4.50 -17.95 5.33
CA PHE A 36 4.33 -16.52 5.59
C PHE A 36 3.23 -15.89 4.72
N VAL A 37 3.18 -16.23 3.42
CA VAL A 37 2.13 -15.77 2.50
C VAL A 37 0.76 -16.28 2.94
N ILE A 38 0.64 -17.57 3.26
CA ILE A 38 -0.62 -18.20 3.67
C ILE A 38 -1.12 -17.59 4.98
N LEU A 39 -0.26 -17.48 6.00
CA LEU A 39 -0.61 -16.89 7.28
C LEU A 39 -1.03 -15.43 7.13
N SER A 40 -0.29 -14.63 6.35
CA SER A 40 -0.65 -13.24 6.07
C SER A 40 -2.03 -13.15 5.42
N ALA A 41 -2.29 -13.96 4.38
CA ALA A 41 -3.58 -13.94 3.69
C ALA A 41 -4.74 -14.35 4.60
N ILE A 42 -4.58 -15.43 5.38
CA ILE A 42 -5.62 -15.94 6.28
C ILE A 42 -5.89 -14.94 7.41
N LEU A 43 -4.84 -14.41 8.05
CA LEU A 43 -5.00 -13.54 9.22
C LEU A 43 -5.57 -12.17 8.84
N TYR A 44 -5.17 -11.58 7.70
CA TYR A 44 -5.82 -10.36 7.20
C TYR A 44 -7.28 -10.61 6.79
N ALA A 45 -7.58 -11.74 6.13
CA ALA A 45 -8.94 -12.07 5.74
C ALA A 45 -9.84 -12.31 6.96
N ALA A 46 -9.38 -13.11 7.92
CA ALA A 46 -10.09 -13.38 9.16
C ALA A 46 -10.28 -12.09 9.98
N GLY A 47 -9.24 -11.25 10.10
CA GLY A 47 -9.34 -9.94 10.72
C GLY A 47 -10.41 -9.08 10.06
N GLY A 48 -10.34 -8.94 8.74
CA GLY A 48 -11.30 -8.15 7.95
C GLY A 48 -12.75 -8.61 8.11
N ILE A 49 -12.98 -9.93 8.05
CA ILE A 49 -14.32 -10.53 8.20
C ILE A 49 -14.88 -10.29 9.60
N LEU A 50 -14.02 -10.31 10.62
CA LEU A 50 -14.47 -10.17 12.01
C LEU A 50 -14.80 -8.72 12.40
N ILE A 51 -14.28 -7.71 11.69
CA ILE A 51 -14.43 -6.27 12.04
C ILE A 51 -15.87 -5.85 12.37
N PRO A 52 -16.91 -6.20 11.58
CA PRO A 52 -18.29 -5.84 11.91
C PRO A 52 -18.82 -6.48 13.21
N PHE A 53 -18.09 -7.47 13.74
CA PHE A 53 -18.39 -8.23 14.95
C PHE A 53 -17.37 -7.87 16.05
N SER A 54 -17.50 -6.66 16.57
CA SER A 54 -16.55 -6.02 17.52
C SER A 54 -16.10 -6.92 18.68
N ASN A 55 -17.01 -7.68 19.29
CA ASN A 55 -16.72 -8.59 20.41
C ASN A 55 -15.73 -9.72 20.08
N TYR A 56 -15.61 -10.10 18.80
CA TYR A 56 -14.75 -11.19 18.36
C TYR A 56 -13.44 -10.70 17.74
N THR A 57 -13.42 -9.45 17.27
CA THR A 57 -12.26 -8.87 16.58
C THR A 57 -11.09 -8.73 17.53
N GLU A 58 -11.24 -8.00 18.64
CA GLU A 58 -10.10 -7.73 19.55
C GLU A 58 -9.54 -9.01 20.19
N ASN A 59 -10.42 -9.95 20.53
CA ASN A 59 -10.04 -11.24 21.13
C ASN A 59 -9.25 -12.13 20.17
N PHE A 60 -9.53 -12.06 18.87
CA PHE A 60 -8.84 -12.87 17.87
C PHE A 60 -7.60 -12.15 17.31
N THR A 61 -7.73 -10.90 16.89
CA THR A 61 -6.68 -10.17 16.17
C THR A 61 -5.59 -9.63 17.09
N GLY A 62 -5.90 -9.42 18.38
CA GLY A 62 -4.99 -8.84 19.36
C GLY A 62 -3.67 -9.61 19.56
N PHE A 63 -3.66 -10.92 19.32
CA PHE A 63 -2.47 -11.79 19.48
C PHE A 63 -1.66 -11.95 18.19
N PHE A 64 -2.19 -11.53 17.04
CA PHE A 64 -1.57 -11.75 15.73
C PHE A 64 -1.13 -10.44 15.06
N ARG A 65 -0.77 -9.40 15.84
CA ARG A 65 -0.49 -8.04 15.34
C ARG A 65 0.54 -7.95 14.21
N ILE A 66 1.49 -8.90 14.15
CA ILE A 66 2.47 -8.99 13.05
C ILE A 66 1.77 -9.21 11.71
N TYR A 67 0.71 -10.02 11.68
CA TYR A 67 -0.02 -10.43 10.49
C TYR A 67 -1.42 -9.79 10.39
N ASN A 68 -1.86 -9.04 11.39
CA ASN A 68 -3.20 -8.50 11.47
C ASN A 68 -3.14 -7.16 12.23
N ALA A 69 -2.88 -6.11 11.47
CA ALA A 69 -2.79 -4.76 11.99
C ALA A 69 -4.18 -4.13 11.96
N SER A 70 -4.72 -3.77 13.14
CA SER A 70 -5.99 -3.05 13.26
C SER A 70 -5.97 -1.66 12.62
N TRP A 71 -4.77 -1.13 12.34
CA TRP A 71 -4.56 0.14 11.67
C TRP A 71 -3.34 0.11 10.73
N ALA A 72 -3.36 0.97 9.71
CA ALA A 72 -2.31 1.12 8.70
C ALA A 72 -0.88 1.33 9.26
N SER A 73 -0.76 1.75 10.53
CA SER A 73 0.52 2.08 11.17
C SER A 73 1.29 0.91 11.76
N ASP A 74 0.65 -0.23 12.07
CA ASP A 74 1.25 -1.14 13.06
C ASP A 74 2.31 -2.07 12.45
N CYS A 75 1.98 -2.79 11.37
CA CYS A 75 2.91 -3.78 10.79
C CYS A 75 2.94 -3.81 9.26
N TRP A 76 2.26 -2.88 8.56
CA TRP A 76 2.30 -2.81 7.09
C TRP A 76 3.71 -2.65 6.54
N ASN A 77 4.51 -1.83 7.22
CA ASN A 77 5.92 -1.60 6.90
C ASN A 77 6.80 -2.85 7.04
N PHE A 78 6.30 -3.91 7.68
CA PHE A 78 7.01 -5.18 7.83
C PHE A 78 6.46 -6.22 6.85
N VAL A 79 5.15 -6.41 6.82
CA VAL A 79 4.49 -7.46 6.03
C VAL A 79 4.64 -7.22 4.53
N PHE A 80 4.34 -6.02 4.03
CA PHE A 80 4.36 -5.76 2.59
C PHE A 80 5.74 -5.88 1.95
N PRO A 81 6.83 -5.35 2.54
CA PRO A 81 8.17 -5.53 1.99
C PRO A 81 8.61 -7.00 1.95
N ILE A 82 8.27 -7.79 2.97
CA ILE A 82 8.58 -9.23 3.00
C ILE A 82 7.79 -9.97 1.92
N LEU A 83 6.47 -9.73 1.81
CA LEU A 83 5.65 -10.32 0.75
C LEU A 83 6.17 -9.94 -0.64
N GLY A 84 6.54 -8.68 -0.85
CA GLY A 84 7.13 -8.21 -2.09
C GLY A 84 8.40 -8.98 -2.45
N TYR A 85 9.32 -9.14 -1.49
CA TYR A 85 10.54 -9.95 -1.68
C TYR A 85 10.23 -11.42 -2.00
N ILE A 86 9.30 -12.03 -1.27
CA ILE A 86 8.89 -13.43 -1.48
C ILE A 86 8.35 -13.63 -2.90
N PHE A 87 7.49 -12.74 -3.40
CA PHE A 87 6.94 -12.87 -4.75
C PHE A 87 8.01 -12.71 -5.83
N VAL A 88 9.01 -11.86 -5.63
CA VAL A 88 10.17 -11.76 -6.53
C VAL A 88 10.96 -13.07 -6.50
N GLN A 89 11.25 -13.63 -5.33
CA GLN A 89 11.95 -14.92 -5.20
C GLN A 89 11.19 -16.05 -5.90
N PHE A 90 9.87 -16.17 -5.69
CA PHE A 90 9.05 -17.18 -6.38
C PHE A 90 9.02 -16.99 -7.90
N ALA A 91 9.17 -15.76 -8.39
CA ALA A 91 9.20 -15.48 -9.82
C ALA A 91 10.57 -15.71 -10.48
N GLU A 92 11.67 -15.61 -9.73
CA GLU A 92 13.03 -15.80 -10.25
C GLU A 92 13.50 -17.26 -10.17
N ARG A 93 12.96 -18.03 -9.24
CA ARG A 93 13.36 -19.42 -9.01
C ARG A 93 12.48 -20.41 -9.77
N GLU A 94 12.91 -20.79 -10.96
CA GLU A 94 12.21 -21.76 -11.82
C GLU A 94 12.22 -23.19 -11.24
N ASP A 95 13.18 -23.50 -10.37
CA ASP A 95 13.36 -24.78 -9.67
C ASP A 95 12.22 -25.12 -8.68
N ILE A 96 11.45 -24.12 -8.25
CA ILE A 96 10.37 -24.28 -7.25
C ILE A 96 9.06 -24.77 -7.91
N GLY A 97 8.99 -24.81 -9.24
CA GLY A 97 7.78 -25.22 -9.96
C GLY A 97 6.59 -24.24 -9.82
N ILE A 98 6.82 -23.06 -9.23
CA ILE A 98 5.82 -21.98 -9.14
C ILE A 98 5.99 -21.06 -10.34
N SER A 99 5.12 -21.22 -11.35
CA SER A 99 5.14 -20.34 -12.52
C SER A 99 4.68 -18.93 -12.18
N ARG A 100 5.34 -17.91 -12.75
CA ARG A 100 4.90 -16.50 -12.70
C ARG A 100 3.43 -16.33 -13.09
N LYS A 101 2.97 -17.08 -14.12
CA LYS A 101 1.58 -17.03 -14.58
C LYS A 101 0.61 -17.52 -13.50
N LYS A 102 1.00 -18.55 -12.74
CA LYS A 102 0.20 -19.11 -11.65
C LYS A 102 0.07 -18.12 -10.50
N ILE A 103 1.16 -17.45 -10.11
CA ILE A 103 1.14 -16.40 -9.08
C ILE A 103 0.23 -15.25 -9.53
N PHE A 104 0.39 -14.78 -10.77
CA PHE A 104 -0.42 -13.70 -11.31
C PHE A 104 -1.91 -14.03 -11.30
N TYR A 105 -2.28 -15.23 -11.77
CA TYR A 105 -3.66 -15.68 -11.78
C TYR A 105 -4.23 -15.79 -10.36
N LEU A 106 -3.48 -16.42 -9.44
CA LEU A 106 -3.91 -16.58 -8.06
C LEU A 106 -4.13 -15.22 -7.38
N LEU A 107 -3.18 -14.28 -7.50
CA LEU A 107 -3.31 -12.93 -6.95
C LEU A 107 -4.47 -12.15 -7.58
N SER A 108 -4.70 -12.29 -8.88
CA SER A 108 -5.83 -11.64 -9.56
C SER A 108 -7.18 -12.16 -9.05
N LEU A 109 -7.33 -13.49 -8.93
CA LEU A 109 -8.54 -14.11 -8.41
C LEU A 109 -8.77 -13.74 -6.94
N SER A 110 -7.72 -13.82 -6.11
CA SER A 110 -7.77 -13.41 -4.71
C SER A 110 -8.12 -11.94 -4.54
N THR A 111 -7.67 -11.06 -5.45
CA THR A 111 -8.05 -9.64 -5.46
C THR A 111 -9.54 -9.45 -5.72
N ILE A 112 -10.09 -10.14 -6.74
CA ILE A 112 -11.53 -10.07 -7.06
C ILE A 112 -12.36 -10.56 -5.86
N VAL A 113 -11.98 -11.69 -5.28
CA VAL A 113 -12.66 -12.25 -4.09
C VAL A 113 -12.57 -11.28 -2.91
N SER A 114 -11.41 -10.69 -2.66
CA SER A 114 -11.21 -9.72 -1.57
C SER A 114 -12.10 -8.48 -1.73
N ILE A 115 -12.20 -7.93 -2.95
CA ILE A 115 -13.07 -6.79 -3.25
C ILE A 115 -14.54 -7.17 -3.07
N ALA A 116 -14.95 -8.35 -3.54
CA ALA A 116 -16.33 -8.84 -3.36
C ALA A 116 -16.70 -8.98 -1.88
N ILE A 117 -15.83 -9.59 -1.07
CA ILE A 117 -16.03 -9.72 0.38
C ILE A 117 -16.07 -8.33 1.03
N CYS A 118 -15.18 -7.43 0.67
CA CYS A 118 -15.16 -6.05 1.17
C CYS A 118 -16.50 -5.35 0.92
N MET A 119 -17.05 -5.43 -0.31
CA MET A 119 -18.33 -4.82 -0.64
C MET A 119 -19.48 -5.41 0.20
N GLN A 120 -19.50 -6.73 0.41
CA GLN A 120 -20.51 -7.38 1.23
C GLN A 120 -20.40 -6.97 2.70
N LEU A 121 -19.20 -6.94 3.27
CA LEU A 121 -18.95 -6.51 4.64
C LEU A 121 -19.32 -5.04 4.86
N MET A 122 -18.98 -4.17 3.90
CA MET A 122 -19.38 -2.76 3.95
C MET A 122 -20.90 -2.60 3.90
N ASN A 123 -21.58 -3.33 3.01
CA ASN A 123 -23.05 -3.29 2.96
C ASN A 123 -23.67 -3.80 4.27
N TYR A 124 -23.13 -4.86 4.85
CA TYR A 124 -23.56 -5.36 6.16
C TYR A 124 -23.34 -4.29 7.25
N ASP A 125 -22.16 -3.69 7.32
CA ASP A 125 -21.81 -2.70 8.34
C ASP A 125 -22.66 -1.42 8.23
N ILE A 126 -23.03 -0.98 7.01
CA ILE A 126 -23.96 0.13 6.80
C ILE A 126 -25.34 -0.20 7.40
N ASN A 127 -25.84 -1.39 7.15
CA ASN A 127 -27.20 -1.78 7.55
C ASN A 127 -27.30 -2.13 9.04
N VAL A 128 -26.24 -2.67 9.66
CA VAL A 128 -26.25 -3.16 11.04
C VAL A 128 -25.55 -2.21 12.01
N ASN A 129 -24.41 -1.65 11.62
CA ASN A 129 -23.55 -0.83 12.48
C ASN A 129 -23.51 0.64 12.05
N SER A 130 -24.43 1.09 11.18
CA SER A 130 -24.48 2.46 10.64
C SER A 130 -23.19 2.92 9.94
N GLY A 131 -22.37 1.99 9.44
CA GLY A 131 -21.16 2.28 8.68
C GLY A 131 -19.97 2.77 9.52
N GLN A 132 -19.94 2.46 10.82
CA GLN A 132 -18.86 2.90 11.72
C GLN A 132 -17.49 2.27 11.39
N ASN A 133 -17.46 1.09 10.74
CA ASN A 133 -16.24 0.32 10.54
C ASN A 133 -15.75 0.32 9.08
N LEU A 134 -16.36 1.12 8.20
CA LEU A 134 -16.08 1.11 6.76
C LEU A 134 -14.59 1.31 6.43
N GLU A 135 -13.91 2.18 7.16
CA GLU A 135 -12.49 2.44 6.94
C GLU A 135 -11.63 1.22 7.28
N MET A 136 -11.87 0.58 8.43
CA MET A 136 -11.12 -0.61 8.85
C MET A 136 -11.36 -1.79 7.91
N ILE A 137 -12.61 -1.99 7.44
CA ILE A 137 -12.95 -3.04 6.46
C ILE A 137 -12.15 -2.85 5.17
N ARG A 138 -12.12 -1.62 4.63
CA ARG A 138 -11.34 -1.28 3.42
C ARG A 138 -9.85 -1.54 3.61
N GLN A 139 -9.29 -1.15 4.76
CA GLN A 139 -7.88 -1.34 5.06
C GLN A 139 -7.48 -2.82 5.10
N HIS A 140 -8.31 -3.69 5.66
CA HIS A 140 -8.00 -5.13 5.70
C HIS A 140 -8.13 -5.81 4.33
N ALA A 141 -9.03 -5.30 3.48
CA ALA A 141 -9.17 -5.78 2.11
C ALA A 141 -7.98 -5.39 1.21
N ILE A 142 -7.06 -4.52 1.64
CA ILE A 142 -6.00 -3.98 0.78
C ILE A 142 -4.84 -4.95 0.53
N LEU A 143 -4.66 -5.98 1.37
CA LEU A 143 -3.49 -6.87 1.32
C LEU A 143 -3.34 -7.53 -0.07
N LEU A 144 -4.39 -8.21 -0.53
CA LEU A 144 -4.36 -8.97 -1.78
C LEU A 144 -4.29 -8.06 -3.02
N PRO A 145 -5.10 -6.98 -3.14
CA PRO A 145 -4.93 -5.97 -4.19
C PRO A 145 -3.52 -5.39 -4.25
N SER A 146 -2.89 -5.10 -3.10
CA SER A 146 -1.54 -4.54 -3.04
C SER A 146 -0.49 -5.54 -3.53
N CYS A 147 -0.58 -6.80 -3.10
CA CYS A 147 0.28 -7.87 -3.58
C CYS A 147 0.13 -8.09 -5.09
N PHE A 148 -1.10 -8.09 -5.61
CA PHE A 148 -1.37 -8.20 -7.04
C PHE A 148 -0.77 -7.03 -7.81
N LEU A 149 -1.02 -5.79 -7.39
CA LEU A 149 -0.52 -4.60 -8.06
C LEU A 149 1.02 -4.59 -8.10
N PHE A 150 1.66 -4.88 -6.97
CA PHE A 150 3.12 -5.00 -6.91
C PHE A 150 3.64 -6.06 -7.87
N PHE A 151 3.07 -7.27 -7.85
CA PHE A 151 3.54 -8.36 -8.69
C PHE A 151 3.27 -8.12 -10.18
N ALA A 152 2.14 -7.50 -10.52
CA ALA A 152 1.81 -7.09 -11.88
C ALA A 152 2.84 -6.08 -12.42
N LEU A 153 3.16 -5.04 -11.63
CA LEU A 153 4.20 -4.08 -11.97
C LEU A 153 5.56 -4.77 -12.12
N TYR A 154 5.93 -5.67 -11.21
CA TYR A 154 7.15 -6.46 -11.33
C TYR A 154 7.21 -7.26 -12.64
N CYS A 155 6.11 -7.92 -13.03
CA CYS A 155 6.04 -8.65 -14.30
C CYS A 155 6.19 -7.74 -15.52
N ILE A 156 5.63 -6.53 -15.47
CA ILE A 156 5.68 -5.54 -16.55
C ILE A 156 7.09 -4.93 -16.70
N PHE A 157 7.78 -4.68 -15.58
CA PHE A 157 9.03 -3.91 -15.57
C PHE A 157 10.30 -4.74 -15.42
N SER A 158 10.25 -5.95 -14.84
CA SER A 158 11.44 -6.78 -14.55
C SER A 158 12.30 -7.11 -15.78
N LYS A 159 11.71 -7.21 -16.97
CA LYS A 159 12.42 -7.53 -18.22
C LYS A 159 12.76 -6.32 -19.08
N LYS A 160 12.42 -5.11 -18.65
CA LYS A 160 12.64 -3.90 -19.45
C LYS A 160 13.97 -3.26 -19.07
N GLN A 161 14.89 -3.17 -20.03
CA GLN A 161 16.06 -2.31 -19.86
C GLN A 161 15.61 -0.85 -19.82
N VAL A 162 15.85 -0.20 -18.69
CA VAL A 162 15.57 1.23 -18.52
C VAL A 162 16.72 2.00 -19.16
N THR A 163 16.42 2.77 -20.20
CA THR A 163 17.41 3.66 -20.82
C THR A 163 17.88 4.71 -19.80
N GLU A 164 19.12 5.17 -19.92
CA GLU A 164 19.72 6.12 -18.97
C GLU A 164 18.85 7.37 -18.73
N LYS A 165 18.23 7.91 -19.79
CA LYS A 165 17.29 9.05 -19.70
C LYS A 165 16.05 8.72 -18.88
N LYS A 166 15.42 7.55 -19.10
CA LYS A 166 14.25 7.12 -18.35
C LYS A 166 14.60 6.81 -16.89
N GLY A 167 15.80 6.27 -16.65
CA GLY A 167 16.34 6.02 -15.33
C GLY A 167 16.49 7.32 -14.53
N LYS A 168 17.09 8.36 -15.12
CA LYS A 168 17.22 9.68 -14.50
C LYS A 168 15.87 10.29 -14.12
N ILE A 169 14.88 10.21 -15.00
CA ILE A 169 13.51 10.70 -14.72
C ILE A 169 12.90 9.92 -13.55
N LEU A 170 12.99 8.58 -13.57
CA LEU A 170 12.44 7.74 -12.52
C LEU A 170 13.09 8.00 -11.16
N THR A 171 14.42 8.13 -11.13
CA THR A 171 15.16 8.48 -9.91
C THR A 171 14.68 9.82 -9.36
N GLU A 172 14.52 10.83 -10.22
CA GLU A 172 14.09 12.16 -9.79
C GLU A 172 12.63 12.18 -9.30
N MET A 173 11.74 11.43 -9.96
CA MET A 173 10.36 11.26 -9.49
C MET A 173 10.33 10.53 -8.14
N SER A 174 11.09 9.43 -8.00
CA SER A 174 11.13 8.65 -6.75
C SER A 174 11.66 9.47 -5.57
N ALA A 175 12.68 10.29 -5.80
CA ALA A 175 13.23 11.16 -4.77
C ALA A 175 12.34 12.37 -4.45
N SER A 176 11.31 12.63 -5.25
CA SER A 176 10.32 13.68 -4.96
C SER A 176 9.15 13.18 -4.11
N VAL A 177 8.95 11.86 -4.00
CA VAL A 177 7.79 11.26 -3.29
C VAL A 177 7.72 11.68 -1.83
N PHE A 178 8.85 11.69 -1.12
CA PHE A 178 8.89 12.12 0.28
C PHE A 178 8.48 13.58 0.45
N GLY A 179 8.96 14.46 -0.44
CA GLY A 179 8.56 15.87 -0.43
C GLY A 179 7.09 16.08 -0.76
N ILE A 180 6.56 15.32 -1.74
CA ILE A 180 5.13 15.35 -2.09
C ILE A 180 4.29 15.01 -0.86
N PHE A 181 4.67 13.93 -0.15
CA PHE A 181 4.03 13.52 1.10
C PHE A 181 4.06 14.63 2.17
N LEU A 182 5.20 15.30 2.36
CA LEU A 182 5.31 16.39 3.34
C LEU A 182 4.36 17.55 3.01
N ILE A 183 4.28 17.96 1.74
CA ILE A 183 3.36 19.03 1.32
C ILE A 183 1.92 18.59 1.51
N GLU A 184 1.55 17.40 1.03
CA GLU A 184 0.19 16.88 1.13
C GLU A 184 -0.30 16.83 2.59
N THR A 185 0.56 16.39 3.50
CA THR A 185 0.17 16.20 4.90
C THR A 185 0.26 17.45 5.77
N HIS A 186 1.13 18.41 5.44
CA HIS A 186 1.34 19.59 6.28
C HIS A 186 0.70 20.86 5.72
N THR A 187 -0.04 20.76 4.62
CA THR A 187 -0.71 21.91 4.01
C THR A 187 -2.19 21.65 3.75
N VAL A 188 -2.97 22.72 3.59
CA VAL A 188 -4.41 22.65 3.28
C VAL A 188 -4.65 22.58 1.76
N TYR A 189 -3.59 22.48 0.96
CA TYR A 189 -3.71 22.58 -0.51
C TYR A 189 -4.40 21.37 -1.13
N SER A 190 -4.35 20.19 -0.49
CA SER A 190 -5.03 18.99 -1.00
C SER A 190 -6.54 19.20 -1.07
N LEU A 191 -7.12 19.79 -0.02
CA LEU A 191 -8.52 20.15 0.04
C LEU A 191 -8.87 21.21 -1.01
N LYS A 192 -8.06 22.26 -1.13
CA LYS A 192 -8.28 23.32 -2.14
C LYS A 192 -8.22 22.80 -3.58
N ILE A 193 -7.30 21.88 -3.86
CA ILE A 193 -7.20 21.24 -5.18
C ILE A 193 -8.44 20.38 -5.43
N TYR A 194 -8.90 19.63 -4.44
CA TYR A 194 -10.13 18.86 -4.54
C TYR A 194 -11.35 19.75 -4.80
N GLU A 195 -11.52 20.84 -4.06
CA GLU A 195 -12.60 21.82 -4.27
C GLU A 195 -12.54 22.48 -5.66
N ALA A 196 -11.33 22.79 -6.16
CA ALA A 196 -11.17 23.32 -7.50
C ALA A 196 -11.59 22.29 -8.57
N VAL A 197 -11.25 21.01 -8.38
CA VAL A 197 -11.64 19.93 -9.28
C VAL A 197 -13.15 19.70 -9.26
N THR A 198 -13.80 19.75 -8.10
CA THR A 198 -15.28 19.58 -8.04
C THR A 198 -16.01 20.72 -8.73
N VAL A 199 -15.46 21.93 -8.75
CA VAL A 199 -15.99 23.05 -9.54
C VAL A 199 -15.73 22.86 -11.04
N LEU A 200 -14.57 22.31 -11.42
CA LEU A 200 -14.19 22.09 -12.82
C LEU A 200 -15.01 20.99 -13.50
N ILE A 201 -15.35 19.92 -12.77
CA ILE A 201 -16.09 18.76 -13.26
C ILE A 201 -17.27 18.40 -12.34
N PRO A 202 -18.28 19.28 -12.21
CA PRO A 202 -19.33 19.15 -11.19
C PRO A 202 -20.21 17.90 -11.35
N ASN A 203 -20.34 17.39 -12.58
CA ASN A 203 -21.19 16.24 -12.90
C ASN A 203 -20.45 14.90 -12.95
N ALA A 204 -19.15 14.89 -12.62
CA ALA A 204 -18.32 13.70 -12.71
C ALA A 204 -18.49 12.71 -11.54
N GLY A 205 -19.17 13.14 -10.46
CA GLY A 205 -19.31 12.39 -9.22
C GLY A 205 -18.05 12.41 -8.36
N LEU A 206 -18.23 12.20 -7.04
CA LEU A 206 -17.16 12.37 -6.04
C LEU A 206 -15.94 11.47 -6.28
N TYR A 207 -16.15 10.25 -6.78
CA TYR A 207 -15.07 9.32 -7.06
C TYR A 207 -14.15 9.81 -8.18
N LEU A 208 -14.72 10.24 -9.31
CA LEU A 208 -13.92 10.74 -10.44
C LEU A 208 -13.22 12.05 -10.07
N CYS A 209 -13.89 12.94 -9.34
CA CYS A 209 -13.27 14.14 -8.76
C CYS A 209 -12.08 13.79 -7.85
N SER A 210 -12.19 12.72 -7.05
CA SER A 210 -11.10 12.26 -6.19
C SER A 210 -9.90 11.77 -7.01
N ILE A 211 -10.13 10.97 -8.06
CA ILE A 211 -9.06 10.49 -8.96
C ILE A 211 -8.36 11.68 -9.62
N VAL A 212 -9.12 12.59 -10.21
CA VAL A 212 -8.56 13.77 -10.90
C VAL A 212 -7.81 14.67 -9.93
N SER A 213 -8.33 14.86 -8.71
CA SER A 213 -7.66 15.60 -7.66
C SER A 213 -6.33 14.96 -7.24
N ILE A 214 -6.29 13.64 -7.02
CA ILE A 214 -5.05 12.92 -6.69
C ILE A 214 -4.01 13.09 -7.81
N MET A 215 -4.42 12.93 -9.07
CA MET A 215 -3.53 13.12 -10.22
C MET A 215 -2.99 14.56 -10.30
N ALA A 216 -3.85 15.55 -10.07
CA ALA A 216 -3.46 16.96 -10.02
C ALA A 216 -2.48 17.23 -8.87
N GLN A 217 -2.73 16.69 -7.68
CA GLN A 217 -1.86 16.82 -6.51
C GLN A 217 -0.47 16.22 -6.78
N VAL A 218 -0.38 15.01 -7.34
CA VAL A 218 0.90 14.37 -7.69
C VAL A 218 1.71 15.25 -8.65
N VAL A 219 1.06 15.83 -9.66
CA VAL A 219 1.73 16.72 -10.62
C VAL A 219 2.16 18.04 -9.97
N LEU A 220 1.25 18.73 -9.29
CA LEU A 220 1.50 20.05 -8.71
C LEU A 220 2.56 19.98 -7.61
N TYR A 221 2.42 19.05 -6.66
CA TYR A 221 3.40 18.86 -5.60
C TYR A 221 4.72 18.35 -6.17
N GLY A 222 4.69 17.46 -7.16
CA GLY A 222 5.90 17.00 -7.86
C GLY A 222 6.67 18.16 -8.49
N LEU A 223 5.99 19.11 -9.13
CA LEU A 223 6.62 20.31 -9.70
C LEU A 223 7.22 21.21 -8.62
N VAL A 224 6.49 21.45 -7.53
CA VAL A 224 6.99 22.26 -6.40
C VAL A 224 8.24 21.63 -5.81
N ILE A 225 8.22 20.32 -5.53
CA ILE A 225 9.38 19.61 -4.99
C ILE A 225 10.54 19.59 -5.97
N PHE A 226 10.28 19.40 -7.27
CA PHE A 226 11.32 19.45 -8.29
C PHE A 226 12.04 20.80 -8.32
N VAL A 227 11.30 21.91 -8.16
CA VAL A 227 11.89 23.26 -8.05
C VAL A 227 12.66 23.42 -6.73
N LEU A 228 12.07 23.01 -5.60
CA LEU A 228 12.70 23.13 -4.28
C LEU A 228 14.01 22.32 -4.19
N ARG A 229 14.08 21.14 -4.81
CA ARG A 229 15.28 20.30 -4.85
C ARG A 229 16.41 20.86 -5.72
N ARG A 230 16.18 21.98 -6.44
CA ARG A 230 17.27 22.77 -7.05
C ARG A 230 18.10 23.52 -6.02
N ILE A 231 17.57 23.74 -4.82
CA ILE A 231 18.28 24.37 -3.71
C ILE A 231 19.17 23.31 -3.03
N PRO A 232 20.51 23.48 -2.97
CA PRO A 232 21.44 22.44 -2.51
C PRO A 232 21.18 21.92 -1.09
N ILE A 233 20.75 22.82 -0.20
CA ILE A 233 20.45 22.49 1.21
C ILE A 233 19.19 21.64 1.29
N VAL A 234 18.14 22.04 0.57
CA VAL A 234 16.84 21.36 0.55
C VAL A 234 16.98 19.96 -0.05
N ARG A 235 17.80 19.80 -1.09
CA ARG A 235 18.08 18.50 -1.71
C ARG A 235 18.74 17.48 -0.78
N LYS A 236 19.41 17.91 0.30
CA LYS A 236 19.97 16.99 1.29
C LYS A 236 18.91 16.43 2.25
N VAL A 237 17.77 17.12 2.36
CA VAL A 237 16.68 16.79 3.28
C VAL A 237 15.49 16.13 2.56
N LEU A 238 15.34 16.40 1.26
CA LEU A 238 14.32 15.84 0.35
C LEU A 238 14.90 14.86 -0.68
#